data_AF-A0A8J8WE16-F1
#
_entry.id   AF-A0A8J8WE16-F1
#
_cell.length_a   1.000
_cell.length_b   1.000
_cell.length_c   1.000
_cell.angle_alpha   90.00
_cell.angle_beta   90.00
_cell.angle_gamma   90.00
#
_symmetry.space_group_name_H-M   'P 1'
#
loop_
_entity.id
_entity.type
_entity.pdbx_description
1 polymer ?
#
loop_
_entity_poly.entity_id
_entity_poly.type
_entity_poly.pdbx_seq_one_letter_code
_entity_poly.pdbx_strand_id
1 'polypeptide(L)'
;MQCVDKEPDFCSCVNMWVNCDCQSGNKNIGNLFHGQQYIRIRNCSQLTVPRGSFKSETLMIIFNDIQNLRLDADSFKMRKNSHINITISNSNLSEIPSGMLGVSRQRPREPILPSRGYKGVVFQVTGSVVGRIAPGVFANHTLHRVTFTNTTIAHIDTGAIDNQLQETISFINNTFVSLGRQAVRLQGNNKISMLVFDGNSFKGNVTQFLEGTIADACILNNKFPRLHTSPWRLRVEGQVMVQGNTFLLLPSHGMDFRIRHRIRLVDNDIRHLGPEAFLLIVPEGENTILLMDGNLIHRMEPRSLCLNDAFIPHYVIIKHVKFQHKCSCNITKTLSQALDIKNLTLETIHSNEVHEQWFKNGECMLKPQGIAYISIVQFLIKSCLHLQNNHLTEILIAMAVIIILIALCVILGWRRMRRTASNVASNVNSLAAGYHSYTEPCPSTTAAGGSMLVVHPEPRTYQETEIHVLFDQAQEIDDDYDVNKDDRSNGRIHDIKRTPSPKTRQSCPVLL
;
A
#
# COMPACT_ATOMS: atom_id res chain seq x y z
N MET A 1 17.54 -7.44 -48.75
CA MET A 1 17.73 -7.98 -47.39
C MET A 1 17.97 -9.46 -47.57
N GLN A 2 19.20 -9.92 -47.34
CA GLN A 2 19.67 -11.24 -47.75
C GLN A 2 20.04 -12.06 -46.52
N CYS A 3 19.56 -13.30 -46.49
CA CYS A 3 20.15 -14.35 -45.66
C CYS A 3 21.60 -14.52 -46.10
N VAL A 4 22.52 -14.76 -45.16
CA VAL A 4 23.96 -14.81 -45.48
C VAL A 4 24.24 -16.09 -46.26
N ASP A 5 25.10 -16.02 -47.28
CA ASP A 5 25.42 -17.15 -48.18
C ASP A 5 26.08 -18.36 -47.48
N LYS A 6 26.40 -18.26 -46.19
CA LYS A 6 26.95 -19.34 -45.35
C LYS A 6 26.33 -19.33 -43.96
N GLU A 7 25.10 -19.82 -43.86
CA GLU A 7 24.49 -20.16 -42.57
C GLU A 7 25.11 -21.45 -42.01
N PRO A 8 25.09 -21.66 -40.68
CA PRO A 8 25.46 -22.94 -40.09
C PRO A 8 24.59 -24.07 -40.64
N ASP A 9 25.13 -25.28 -40.70
CA ASP A 9 24.45 -26.49 -41.19
C ASP A 9 23.13 -26.82 -40.46
N PHE A 10 22.98 -26.34 -39.22
CA PHE A 10 21.78 -26.50 -38.40
C PHE A 10 20.82 -25.29 -38.46
N CYS A 11 21.08 -24.32 -39.34
CA CYS A 11 20.26 -23.14 -39.54
C CYS A 11 19.67 -23.11 -40.95
N SER A 12 18.50 -22.50 -41.07
CA SER A 12 17.83 -22.25 -42.33
C SER A 12 17.16 -20.89 -42.31
N CYS A 13 17.16 -20.21 -43.44
CA CYS A 13 16.46 -18.95 -43.59
C CYS A 13 15.05 -19.16 -44.12
N VAL A 14 14.05 -18.76 -43.34
CA VAL A 14 12.63 -18.86 -43.72
C VAL A 14 11.93 -17.57 -43.34
N ASN A 15 11.25 -16.92 -44.29
CA ASN A 15 10.44 -15.71 -44.05
C ASN A 15 11.19 -14.59 -43.27
N MET A 16 12.43 -14.30 -43.67
CA MET A 16 13.33 -13.31 -43.05
C MET A 16 13.85 -13.69 -41.65
N TRP A 17 13.51 -14.88 -41.14
CA TRP A 17 14.07 -15.44 -39.92
C TRP A 17 15.19 -16.41 -40.24
N VAL A 18 16.32 -16.27 -39.55
CA VAL A 18 17.27 -17.37 -39.43
C VAL A 18 16.78 -18.29 -38.31
N ASN A 19 16.35 -19.49 -38.67
CA ASN A 19 15.87 -20.52 -37.75
C ASN A 19 16.92 -21.61 -37.59
N CYS A 20 17.49 -21.72 -36.40
CA CYS A 20 18.48 -22.71 -36.03
C CYS A 20 17.86 -23.75 -35.09
N ASP A 21 17.95 -25.02 -35.46
CA ASP A 21 17.45 -26.15 -34.68
C ASP A 21 18.60 -27.11 -34.38
N CYS A 22 18.99 -27.20 -33.11
CA CYS A 22 20.15 -27.99 -32.71
C CYS A 22 19.90 -29.50 -32.70
N GLN A 23 18.64 -29.96 -32.76
CA GLN A 23 18.25 -31.37 -32.62
C GLN A 23 18.91 -32.04 -31.40
N SER A 24 18.92 -31.33 -30.26
CA SER A 24 19.56 -31.74 -29.00
C SER A 24 21.08 -31.96 -29.08
N GLY A 25 21.75 -31.41 -30.08
CA GLY A 25 23.21 -31.39 -30.19
C GLY A 25 23.87 -30.22 -29.47
N ASN A 26 25.16 -30.37 -29.14
CA ASN A 26 26.01 -29.30 -28.63
C ASN A 26 26.42 -28.38 -29.80
N LYS A 27 26.11 -27.09 -29.70
CA LYS A 27 26.44 -26.11 -30.75
C LYS A 27 27.21 -24.91 -30.17
N ASN A 28 28.07 -24.35 -31.01
CA ASN A 28 28.80 -23.12 -30.73
C ASN A 28 28.52 -22.14 -31.88
N ILE A 29 27.95 -20.99 -31.57
CA ILE A 29 27.66 -19.96 -32.57
C ILE A 29 28.91 -19.11 -32.70
N GLY A 30 29.79 -19.38 -33.67
CA GLY A 30 30.89 -18.46 -33.98
C GLY A 30 30.42 -17.03 -34.36
N ASN A 31 31.33 -16.18 -34.83
CA ASN A 31 31.03 -14.84 -35.37
C ASN A 31 30.23 -14.92 -36.70
N LEU A 32 28.97 -15.34 -36.62
CA LEU A 32 28.19 -15.84 -37.76
C LEU A 32 27.07 -14.88 -38.18
N PHE A 33 26.53 -14.10 -37.24
CA PHE A 33 25.34 -13.29 -37.49
C PHE A 33 25.70 -11.80 -37.59
N HIS A 34 26.02 -11.39 -38.82
CA HIS A 34 26.31 -10.01 -39.21
C HIS A 34 25.21 -9.47 -40.13
N GLY A 35 24.40 -8.54 -39.62
CA GLY A 35 23.36 -7.85 -40.38
C GLY A 35 21.98 -8.52 -40.39
N GLN A 36 21.84 -9.74 -39.85
CA GLN A 36 20.53 -10.34 -39.64
C GLN A 36 19.78 -9.65 -38.52
N GLN A 37 18.48 -9.48 -38.74
CA GLN A 37 17.59 -8.79 -37.80
C GLN A 37 16.74 -9.76 -36.96
N TYR A 38 16.41 -10.95 -37.48
CA TYR A 38 15.51 -11.89 -36.80
C TYR A 38 16.14 -13.27 -36.74
N ILE A 39 16.41 -13.75 -35.53
CA ILE A 39 17.12 -15.01 -35.28
C ILE A 39 16.35 -15.81 -34.23
N ARG A 40 16.15 -17.11 -34.49
CA ARG A 40 15.56 -18.05 -33.54
C ARG A 40 16.45 -19.27 -33.42
N ILE A 41 16.79 -19.66 -32.20
CA ILE A 41 17.67 -20.79 -31.91
C ILE A 41 17.00 -21.67 -30.87
N ARG A 42 16.83 -22.96 -31.18
CA ARG A 42 16.06 -23.87 -30.33
C ARG A 42 16.60 -25.29 -30.20
N ASN A 43 16.10 -25.99 -29.19
CA ASN A 43 16.29 -27.43 -28.94
C ASN A 43 17.75 -27.83 -28.81
N CYS A 44 18.57 -27.07 -28.08
CA CYS A 44 20.00 -27.36 -27.91
C CYS A 44 20.28 -27.99 -26.55
N SER A 45 21.09 -29.05 -26.51
CA SER A 45 21.62 -29.59 -25.23
C SER A 45 22.60 -28.60 -24.60
N GLN A 46 23.47 -28.02 -25.42
CA GLN A 46 24.39 -26.97 -25.01
C GLN A 46 24.53 -25.96 -26.14
N LEU A 47 24.38 -24.68 -25.79
CA LEU A 47 24.63 -23.58 -26.70
C LEU A 47 25.61 -22.58 -26.06
N THR A 48 26.76 -22.39 -26.71
CA THR A 48 27.69 -21.33 -26.34
C THR A 48 27.58 -20.18 -27.34
N VAL A 49 27.37 -18.97 -26.82
CA VAL A 49 27.37 -17.71 -27.56
C VAL A 49 28.66 -16.96 -27.19
N PRO A 50 29.74 -17.11 -27.96
CA PRO A 50 30.98 -16.39 -27.76
C PRO A 50 30.84 -14.90 -28.07
N ARG A 51 31.85 -14.14 -27.64
CA ARG A 51 32.00 -12.72 -27.92
C ARG A 51 31.83 -12.38 -29.40
N GLY A 52 30.94 -11.45 -29.70
CA GLY A 52 30.75 -10.89 -31.04
C GLY A 52 29.91 -11.73 -32.00
N SER A 53 29.27 -12.79 -31.50
CA SER A 53 28.37 -13.67 -32.26
C SER A 53 27.29 -12.91 -33.03
N PHE A 54 26.74 -11.86 -32.41
CA PHE A 54 25.68 -11.06 -32.99
C PHE A 54 26.09 -9.60 -33.18
N LYS A 55 25.93 -9.08 -34.40
CA LYS A 55 26.21 -7.68 -34.73
C LYS A 55 25.17 -7.16 -35.72
N SER A 56 24.23 -6.35 -35.25
CA SER A 56 23.22 -5.68 -36.07
C SER A 56 22.83 -4.32 -35.46
N GLU A 57 22.20 -3.47 -36.28
CA GLU A 57 21.58 -2.21 -35.83
C GLU A 57 20.22 -2.46 -35.19
N THR A 58 19.47 -3.44 -35.70
CA THR A 58 18.23 -3.91 -35.07
C THR A 58 18.31 -5.42 -35.00
N LEU A 59 18.12 -5.97 -33.81
CA LEU A 59 18.23 -7.41 -33.58
C LEU A 59 17.10 -7.89 -32.69
N MET A 60 16.37 -8.88 -33.16
CA MET A 60 15.45 -9.69 -32.41
C MET A 60 16.00 -11.12 -32.38
N ILE A 61 16.27 -11.62 -31.19
CA ILE A 61 16.76 -12.98 -30.99
C ILE A 61 15.92 -13.73 -29.98
N ILE A 62 15.58 -14.97 -30.32
CA ILE A 62 14.83 -15.88 -29.47
C ILE A 62 15.69 -17.13 -29.22
N PHE A 63 16.00 -17.39 -27.97
CA PHE A 63 16.56 -18.65 -27.49
C PHE A 63 15.44 -19.44 -26.82
N ASN A 64 15.21 -20.68 -27.24
CA ASN A 64 14.11 -21.49 -26.69
C ASN A 64 14.53 -22.94 -26.46
N ASP A 65 14.12 -23.54 -25.34
CA ASP A 65 14.37 -24.94 -25.01
C ASP A 65 15.88 -25.31 -25.09
N ILE A 66 16.72 -24.54 -24.40
CA ILE A 66 18.18 -24.76 -24.32
C ILE A 66 18.56 -25.27 -22.93
N GLN A 67 19.04 -26.52 -22.85
CA GLN A 67 19.36 -27.16 -21.58
C GLN A 67 20.58 -26.55 -20.87
N ASN A 68 21.50 -25.94 -21.61
CA ASN A 68 22.64 -25.21 -21.06
C ASN A 68 23.06 -24.07 -22.02
N LEU A 69 22.57 -22.86 -21.75
CA LEU A 69 22.90 -21.65 -22.49
C LEU A 69 24.02 -20.90 -21.78
N ARG A 70 25.15 -20.74 -22.46
CA ARG A 70 26.28 -19.94 -22.01
C ARG A 70 26.44 -18.71 -22.91
N LEU A 71 26.31 -17.54 -22.31
CA LEU A 71 26.60 -16.26 -22.96
C LEU A 71 27.96 -15.76 -22.46
N ASP A 72 28.84 -15.37 -23.38
CA ASP A 72 30.08 -14.67 -23.01
C ASP A 72 29.85 -13.15 -23.00
N ALA A 73 30.74 -12.41 -22.34
CA ALA A 73 30.74 -10.94 -22.42
C ALA A 73 30.87 -10.46 -23.87
N ASP A 74 30.26 -9.33 -24.20
CA ASP A 74 30.19 -8.77 -25.56
C ASP A 74 29.57 -9.72 -26.61
N SER A 75 28.74 -10.69 -26.21
CA SER A 75 28.02 -11.58 -27.13
C SER A 75 27.21 -10.81 -28.19
N PHE A 76 26.62 -9.68 -27.78
CA PHE A 76 25.83 -8.81 -28.65
C PHE A 76 26.54 -7.47 -28.83
N LYS A 77 27.02 -7.20 -30.06
CA LYS A 77 27.67 -5.93 -30.40
C LYS A 77 26.66 -4.93 -30.95
N MET A 78 26.37 -3.91 -30.14
CA MET A 78 25.42 -2.85 -30.49
C MET A 78 26.11 -1.69 -31.22
N ARG A 79 25.55 -1.26 -32.36
CA ARG A 79 25.94 -0.04 -33.08
C ARG A 79 25.26 1.21 -32.49
N LYS A 80 25.60 2.40 -32.99
CA LYS A 80 24.86 3.63 -32.62
C LYS A 80 23.39 3.49 -33.02
N ASN A 81 22.48 3.98 -32.18
CA ASN A 81 21.02 3.99 -32.40
C ASN A 81 20.41 2.59 -32.60
N SER A 82 20.95 1.57 -31.92
CA SER A 82 20.49 0.21 -32.09
C SER A 82 19.39 -0.17 -31.11
N HIS A 83 18.45 -1.00 -31.58
CA HIS A 83 17.43 -1.63 -30.74
C HIS A 83 17.65 -3.14 -30.71
N ILE A 84 17.70 -3.71 -29.52
CA ILE A 84 17.88 -5.15 -29.33
C ILE A 84 16.75 -5.72 -28.50
N ASN A 85 16.17 -6.81 -28.98
CA ASN A 85 15.17 -7.61 -28.30
C ASN A 85 15.71 -9.03 -28.12
N ILE A 86 15.99 -9.42 -26.88
CA ILE A 86 16.46 -10.75 -26.52
C ILE A 86 15.35 -11.42 -25.73
N THR A 87 14.88 -12.56 -26.22
CA THR A 87 13.94 -13.43 -25.51
C THR A 87 14.61 -14.77 -25.25
N ILE A 88 14.54 -15.23 -24.00
CA ILE A 88 15.02 -16.55 -23.59
C ILE A 88 13.88 -17.28 -22.89
N SER A 89 13.51 -18.45 -23.39
CA SER A 89 12.41 -19.25 -22.85
C SER A 89 12.84 -20.69 -22.58
N ASN A 90 12.29 -21.27 -21.49
CA ASN A 90 12.46 -22.67 -21.12
C ASN A 90 13.92 -23.15 -21.15
N SER A 91 14.84 -22.30 -20.70
CA SER A 91 16.27 -22.53 -20.84
C SER A 91 16.98 -22.47 -19.49
N ASN A 92 18.14 -23.10 -19.38
CA ASN A 92 19.01 -22.97 -18.21
C ASN A 92 20.22 -22.11 -18.59
N LEU A 93 20.34 -20.95 -17.96
CA LEU A 93 21.47 -20.04 -18.11
C LEU A 93 22.37 -20.19 -16.90
N SER A 94 23.64 -20.55 -17.12
CA SER A 94 24.61 -20.55 -16.02
C SER A 94 24.81 -19.13 -15.47
N GLU A 95 24.91 -18.15 -16.36
CA GLU A 95 25.16 -16.75 -16.04
C GLU A 95 24.62 -15.83 -17.15
N ILE A 96 24.11 -14.67 -16.75
CA ILE A 96 23.98 -13.50 -17.62
C ILE A 96 25.20 -12.60 -17.33
N PRO A 97 26.20 -12.56 -18.23
CA PRO A 97 27.52 -12.02 -17.91
C PRO A 97 27.54 -10.50 -17.89
N SER A 98 28.51 -9.95 -17.16
CA SER A 98 28.82 -8.53 -17.18
C SER A 98 29.15 -8.07 -18.60
N GLY A 99 28.54 -6.96 -19.04
CA GLY A 99 28.76 -6.44 -20.39
C GLY A 99 28.31 -7.39 -21.49
N MET A 100 27.26 -8.18 -21.27
CA MET A 100 26.62 -9.00 -22.32
C MET A 100 26.37 -8.19 -23.60
N LEU A 101 25.99 -6.92 -23.44
CA LEU A 101 25.86 -5.93 -24.51
C LEU A 101 27.17 -5.15 -24.68
N GLY A 102 27.93 -5.51 -25.70
CA GLY A 102 29.22 -4.88 -25.97
C GLY A 102 29.07 -3.47 -26.53
N VAL A 103 29.78 -2.52 -25.91
CA VAL A 103 29.92 -1.16 -26.44
C VAL A 103 31.05 -1.19 -27.45
N SER A 104 30.76 -0.92 -28.72
CA SER A 104 31.81 -0.69 -29.72
C SER A 104 32.69 0.45 -29.22
N ARG A 105 33.92 0.15 -28.75
CA ARG A 105 34.90 1.13 -28.28
C ARG A 105 35.05 2.23 -29.33
N GLN A 106 34.34 3.35 -29.14
CA GLN A 106 34.74 4.59 -29.80
C GLN A 106 36.01 5.03 -29.06
N ARG A 107 37.06 5.34 -29.83
CA ARG A 107 38.28 5.95 -29.28
C ARG A 107 37.88 7.11 -28.36
N PRO A 108 38.56 7.29 -27.22
CA PRO A 108 38.30 8.42 -26.33
C PRO A 108 38.54 9.71 -27.12
N ARG A 109 37.47 10.36 -27.55
CA ARG A 109 37.48 11.70 -28.13
C ARG A 109 36.40 12.49 -27.42
N GLU A 110 36.88 13.37 -26.54
CA GLU A 110 36.25 14.54 -25.92
C GLU A 110 34.85 14.35 -25.29
N PRO A 111 34.50 15.16 -24.28
CA PRO A 111 33.16 15.14 -23.68
C PRO A 111 32.14 15.69 -24.68
N ILE A 112 31.71 14.85 -25.62
CA ILE A 112 30.60 15.14 -26.51
C ILE A 112 29.33 15.07 -25.65
N LEU A 113 28.55 16.16 -25.64
CA LEU A 113 27.20 16.21 -25.09
C LEU A 113 26.43 14.91 -25.39
N PRO A 114 25.56 14.41 -24.49
CA PRO A 114 24.83 13.16 -24.70
C PRO A 114 24.06 13.22 -26.02
N SER A 115 24.64 12.63 -27.06
CA SER A 115 24.03 12.58 -28.37
C SER A 115 22.78 11.72 -28.23
N ARG A 116 21.62 12.26 -28.65
CA ARG A 116 20.27 11.68 -28.64
C ARG A 116 20.14 10.44 -29.54
N GLY A 117 21.03 9.47 -29.37
CA GLY A 117 21.00 8.18 -30.02
C GLY A 117 20.40 7.15 -29.07
N TYR A 118 19.11 6.88 -29.22
CA TYR A 118 18.40 5.91 -28.38
C TYR A 118 18.96 4.51 -28.63
N LYS A 119 19.54 3.91 -27.59
CA LYS A 119 19.86 2.48 -27.58
C LYS A 119 18.87 1.77 -26.69
N GLY A 120 17.87 1.15 -27.29
CA GLY A 120 16.79 0.50 -26.56
C GLY A 120 17.06 -0.99 -26.40
N VAL A 121 16.94 -1.48 -25.16
CA VAL A 121 17.04 -2.90 -24.85
C VAL A 121 15.69 -3.42 -24.36
N VAL A 122 15.20 -4.47 -25.01
CA VAL A 122 14.12 -5.34 -24.53
C VAL A 122 14.75 -6.68 -24.17
N PHE A 123 14.62 -7.10 -22.92
CA PHE A 123 15.18 -8.35 -22.43
C PHE A 123 14.11 -9.14 -21.68
N GLN A 124 13.80 -10.33 -22.16
CA GLN A 124 12.76 -11.18 -21.60
C GLN A 124 13.30 -12.57 -21.30
N VAL A 125 13.05 -13.06 -20.08
CA VAL A 125 13.37 -14.42 -19.65
C VAL A 125 12.10 -15.06 -19.10
N THR A 126 11.74 -16.24 -19.59
CA THR A 126 10.48 -16.90 -19.21
C THR A 126 10.67 -18.40 -18.97
N GLY A 127 10.07 -18.95 -17.92
CA GLY A 127 10.07 -20.40 -17.66
C GLY A 127 11.47 -21.00 -17.50
N SER A 128 12.45 -20.18 -17.09
CA SER A 128 13.87 -20.52 -17.18
C SER A 128 14.52 -20.65 -15.80
N VAL A 129 15.76 -21.15 -15.78
CA VAL A 129 16.63 -21.11 -14.61
C VAL A 129 17.82 -20.21 -14.93
N VAL A 130 18.11 -19.24 -14.07
CA VAL A 130 19.24 -18.33 -14.21
C VAL A 130 20.15 -18.51 -13.00
N GLY A 131 21.35 -19.02 -13.21
CA GLY A 131 22.32 -19.25 -12.15
C GLY A 131 22.80 -17.94 -11.52
N ARG A 132 23.30 -17.00 -12.33
CA ARG A 132 23.79 -15.71 -11.84
C ARG A 132 23.46 -14.57 -12.80
N ILE A 133 23.13 -13.41 -12.27
CA ILE A 133 23.06 -12.15 -13.04
C ILE A 133 24.22 -11.27 -12.54
N ALA A 134 25.25 -11.14 -13.36
CA ALA A 134 26.49 -10.46 -12.99
C ALA A 134 26.34 -8.92 -13.03
N PRO A 135 27.25 -8.15 -12.40
CA PRO A 135 27.20 -6.69 -12.38
C PRO A 135 27.21 -6.07 -13.79
N GLY A 136 26.38 -5.05 -14.01
CA GLY A 136 26.39 -4.28 -15.26
C GLY A 136 26.08 -5.10 -16.52
N VAL A 137 25.12 -6.03 -16.47
CA VAL A 137 24.73 -6.88 -17.62
C VAL A 137 24.49 -6.06 -18.88
N PHE A 138 23.77 -4.94 -18.74
CA PHE A 138 23.35 -4.12 -19.86
C PHE A 138 24.30 -2.96 -20.17
N ALA A 139 25.46 -2.89 -19.51
CA ALA A 139 26.38 -1.75 -19.60
C ALA A 139 25.63 -0.40 -19.45
N ASN A 140 26.01 0.64 -20.21
CA ASN A 140 25.35 1.96 -20.14
C ASN A 140 24.18 2.10 -21.14
N HIS A 141 23.43 1.03 -21.41
CA HIS A 141 22.29 1.08 -22.34
C HIS A 141 20.99 1.51 -21.62
N THR A 142 20.05 2.10 -22.37
CA THR A 142 18.72 2.42 -21.87
C THR A 142 17.83 1.18 -21.97
N LEU A 143 17.22 0.81 -20.87
CA LEU A 143 16.32 -0.33 -20.80
C LEU A 143 14.91 0.15 -21.15
N HIS A 144 14.34 -0.37 -22.25
CA HIS A 144 12.92 -0.19 -22.50
C HIS A 144 12.15 -1.13 -21.60
N ARG A 145 12.37 -2.43 -21.76
CA ARG A 145 11.66 -3.46 -21.02
C ARG A 145 12.58 -4.57 -20.55
N VAL A 146 12.53 -4.89 -19.26
CA VAL A 146 13.22 -6.06 -18.70
C VAL A 146 12.19 -6.90 -17.96
N THR A 147 12.01 -8.15 -18.35
CA THR A 147 10.98 -9.02 -17.80
C THR A 147 11.53 -10.40 -17.46
N PHE A 148 11.36 -10.81 -16.21
CA PHE A 148 11.58 -12.18 -15.76
C PHE A 148 10.24 -12.76 -15.32
N THR A 149 9.83 -13.88 -15.92
CA THR A 149 8.54 -14.52 -15.64
C THR A 149 8.70 -16.00 -15.38
N ASN A 150 8.05 -16.55 -14.35
CA ASN A 150 8.10 -17.98 -14.02
C ASN A 150 9.53 -18.53 -14.00
N THR A 151 10.49 -17.74 -13.51
CA THR A 151 11.93 -18.05 -13.57
C THR A 151 12.50 -18.25 -12.17
N THR A 152 13.40 -19.22 -12.03
CA THR A 152 14.21 -19.35 -10.80
C THR A 152 15.53 -18.63 -10.99
N ILE A 153 15.83 -17.65 -10.14
CA ILE A 153 17.06 -16.86 -10.20
C ILE A 153 17.89 -17.21 -8.97
N ALA A 154 19.03 -17.88 -9.18
CA ALA A 154 19.84 -18.37 -8.06
C ALA A 154 20.64 -17.23 -7.40
N HIS A 155 21.19 -16.29 -8.16
CA HIS A 155 21.80 -15.09 -7.60
C HIS A 155 21.72 -13.87 -8.52
N ILE A 156 21.48 -12.69 -7.93
CA ILE A 156 21.65 -11.39 -8.60
C ILE A 156 22.70 -10.61 -7.84
N ASP A 157 23.79 -10.25 -8.50
CA ASP A 157 24.89 -9.52 -7.88
C ASP A 157 24.50 -8.05 -7.61
N THR A 158 25.22 -7.42 -6.69
CA THR A 158 25.18 -5.96 -6.47
C THR A 158 25.43 -5.21 -7.79
N GLY A 159 24.54 -4.29 -8.15
CA GLY A 159 24.65 -3.51 -9.38
C GLY A 159 24.52 -4.34 -10.67
N ALA A 160 23.85 -5.50 -10.62
CA ALA A 160 23.54 -6.30 -11.82
C ALA A 160 22.82 -5.50 -12.89
N ILE A 161 21.80 -4.74 -12.48
CA ILE A 161 21.05 -3.83 -13.33
C ILE A 161 21.26 -2.42 -12.77
N ASP A 162 22.05 -1.59 -13.44
CA ASP A 162 22.29 -0.19 -13.05
C ASP A 162 22.17 0.68 -14.31
N ASN A 163 20.93 1.04 -14.63
CA ASN A 163 20.59 1.57 -15.94
C ASN A 163 19.49 2.63 -15.86
N GLN A 164 19.42 3.45 -16.91
CA GLN A 164 18.24 4.25 -17.18
C GLN A 164 17.09 3.35 -17.65
N LEU A 165 15.94 3.47 -16.99
CA LEU A 165 14.72 2.75 -17.33
C LEU A 165 13.76 3.68 -18.08
N GLN A 166 13.29 3.24 -19.24
CA GLN A 166 12.37 3.99 -20.08
C GLN A 166 10.93 3.52 -19.95
N GLU A 167 10.64 2.22 -19.92
CA GLU A 167 9.26 1.72 -19.84
C GLU A 167 9.04 0.84 -18.62
N THR A 168 9.46 -0.41 -18.59
CA THR A 168 9.05 -1.32 -17.52
C THR A 168 10.14 -2.31 -17.12
N ILE A 169 10.28 -2.51 -15.81
CA ILE A 169 11.00 -3.65 -15.26
C ILE A 169 10.03 -4.54 -14.49
N SER A 170 10.00 -5.82 -14.81
CA SER A 170 9.01 -6.77 -14.31
C SER A 170 9.66 -8.05 -13.79
N PHE A 171 9.30 -8.42 -12.57
CA PHE A 171 9.57 -9.74 -12.00
C PHE A 171 8.22 -10.35 -11.61
N ILE A 172 7.78 -11.34 -12.36
CA ILE A 172 6.46 -11.97 -12.22
C ILE A 172 6.64 -13.47 -11.92
N ASN A 173 6.06 -13.95 -10.81
CA ASN A 173 6.07 -15.36 -10.43
C ASN A 173 7.48 -16.00 -10.39
N ASN A 174 8.48 -15.25 -9.92
CA ASN A 174 9.85 -15.77 -9.82
C ASN A 174 10.14 -16.35 -8.44
N THR A 175 11.18 -17.20 -8.41
CA THR A 175 11.80 -17.66 -7.16
C THR A 175 13.21 -17.10 -7.07
N PHE A 176 13.47 -16.24 -6.08
CA PHE A 176 14.80 -15.70 -5.79
C PHE A 176 15.49 -16.55 -4.72
N VAL A 177 16.67 -17.09 -5.02
CA VAL A 177 17.44 -17.85 -4.02
C VAL A 177 18.31 -16.92 -3.19
N SER A 178 19.00 -15.97 -3.82
CA SER A 178 19.85 -14.99 -3.16
C SER A 178 19.89 -13.66 -3.93
N LEU A 179 19.97 -12.54 -3.21
CA LEU A 179 20.02 -11.18 -3.77
C LEU A 179 21.16 -10.39 -3.13
N GLY A 180 22.03 -9.84 -3.96
CA GLY A 180 22.98 -8.82 -3.57
C GLY A 180 22.27 -7.54 -3.14
N ARG A 181 22.95 -6.76 -2.29
CA ARG A 181 22.49 -5.42 -1.93
C ARG A 181 22.50 -4.54 -3.18
N GLN A 182 21.49 -3.70 -3.36
CA GLN A 182 21.37 -2.81 -4.53
C GLN A 182 21.56 -3.56 -5.86
N ALA A 183 21.03 -4.77 -5.94
CA ALA A 183 21.09 -5.61 -7.15
C ALA A 183 20.48 -4.91 -8.37
N VAL A 184 19.43 -4.11 -8.16
CA VAL A 184 18.77 -3.32 -9.19
C VAL A 184 18.75 -1.85 -8.76
N ARG A 185 19.47 -1.03 -9.52
CA ARG A 185 19.55 0.43 -9.40
C ARG A 185 18.92 1.08 -10.63
N LEU A 186 17.84 1.81 -10.41
CA LEU A 186 17.05 2.42 -11.48
C LEU A 186 17.30 3.92 -11.54
N GLN A 187 17.91 4.38 -12.63
CA GLN A 187 18.15 5.79 -12.88
C GLN A 187 17.00 6.36 -13.72
N GLY A 188 15.81 6.46 -13.12
CA GLY A 188 14.63 6.98 -13.80
C GLY A 188 14.59 8.50 -13.82
N ASN A 189 14.71 9.09 -15.02
CA ASN A 189 14.39 10.51 -15.27
C ASN A 189 13.09 10.65 -16.10
N ASN A 190 12.42 9.54 -16.41
CA ASN A 190 11.29 9.47 -17.33
C ASN A 190 9.97 9.27 -16.58
N LYS A 191 8.94 10.01 -17.01
CA LYS A 191 7.59 10.03 -16.39
C LYS A 191 6.72 8.80 -16.68
N ILE A 192 7.26 7.76 -17.30
CA ILE A 192 6.51 6.57 -17.75
C ILE A 192 7.14 5.24 -17.29
N SER A 193 8.22 5.29 -16.50
CA SER A 193 8.88 4.07 -16.04
C SER A 193 8.08 3.36 -14.95
N MET A 194 7.95 2.05 -15.03
CA MET A 194 7.12 1.24 -14.13
C MET A 194 7.86 0.03 -13.59
N LEU A 195 7.74 -0.23 -12.29
CA LEU A 195 8.17 -1.47 -11.64
C LEU A 195 6.96 -2.36 -11.42
N VAL A 196 7.04 -3.60 -11.89
CA VAL A 196 6.05 -4.64 -11.58
C VAL A 196 6.76 -5.77 -10.84
N PHE A 197 6.39 -6.00 -9.59
CA PHE A 197 6.94 -7.05 -8.75
C PHE A 197 5.78 -7.89 -8.23
N ASP A 198 5.42 -8.95 -8.95
CA ASP A 198 4.18 -9.70 -8.75
C ASP A 198 4.43 -11.20 -8.50
N GLY A 199 3.79 -11.77 -7.48
CA GLY A 199 3.77 -13.22 -7.25
C GLY A 199 5.13 -13.85 -6.92
N ASN A 200 6.12 -13.08 -6.49
CA ASN A 200 7.48 -13.60 -6.25
C ASN A 200 7.63 -14.25 -4.87
N SER A 201 8.56 -15.20 -4.79
CA SER A 201 8.95 -15.90 -3.56
C SER A 201 10.47 -15.90 -3.36
N PHE A 202 10.90 -16.07 -2.11
CA PHE A 202 12.31 -16.01 -1.72
C PHE A 202 12.70 -17.23 -0.88
N LYS A 203 13.85 -17.85 -1.18
CA LYS A 203 14.40 -18.97 -0.38
C LYS A 203 15.38 -18.51 0.70
N GLY A 204 15.99 -17.34 0.54
CA GLY A 204 16.98 -16.78 1.46
C GLY A 204 16.55 -15.46 2.09
N ASN A 205 17.45 -14.85 2.85
CA ASN A 205 17.24 -13.51 3.40
C ASN A 205 17.22 -12.48 2.28
N VAL A 206 16.33 -11.49 2.43
CA VAL A 206 16.23 -10.37 1.48
C VAL A 206 16.93 -9.15 2.09
N THR A 207 17.84 -8.57 1.32
CA THR A 207 18.52 -7.31 1.63
C THR A 207 17.83 -6.16 0.89
N GLN A 208 18.24 -4.91 1.15
CA GLN A 208 17.83 -3.78 0.31
C GLN A 208 18.39 -3.97 -1.12
N PHE A 209 17.58 -4.49 -2.04
CA PHE A 209 18.00 -4.91 -3.38
C PHE A 209 17.52 -3.99 -4.50
N LEU A 210 16.42 -3.25 -4.29
CA LEU A 210 15.93 -2.24 -5.22
C LEU A 210 16.29 -0.84 -4.72
N GLU A 211 16.83 -0.01 -5.60
CA GLU A 211 17.07 1.41 -5.33
C GLU A 211 16.84 2.26 -6.58
N GLY A 212 16.35 3.48 -6.42
CA GLY A 212 16.34 4.47 -7.50
C GLY A 212 15.06 5.26 -7.62
N THR A 213 14.87 5.85 -8.81
CA THR A 213 13.71 6.70 -9.14
C THR A 213 12.86 6.03 -10.22
N ILE A 214 11.54 6.03 -10.06
CA ILE A 214 10.59 5.44 -11.01
C ILE A 214 9.29 6.24 -11.09
N ALA A 215 8.53 6.13 -12.18
CA ALA A 215 7.23 6.79 -12.27
C ALA A 215 6.19 6.07 -11.41
N ASP A 216 5.99 4.76 -11.62
CA ASP A 216 5.00 3.98 -10.88
C ASP A 216 5.58 2.65 -10.39
N ALA A 217 5.06 2.12 -9.28
CA ALA A 217 5.48 0.84 -8.71
C ALA A 217 4.28 0.00 -8.26
N CYS A 218 4.22 -1.25 -8.73
CA CYS A 218 3.22 -2.23 -8.33
C CYS A 218 3.93 -3.43 -7.68
N ILE A 219 3.71 -3.65 -6.39
CA ILE A 219 4.28 -4.73 -5.58
C ILE A 219 3.12 -5.60 -5.10
N LEU A 220 2.91 -6.72 -5.78
CA LEU A 220 1.66 -7.49 -5.72
C LEU A 220 1.92 -8.94 -5.33
N ASN A 221 1.09 -9.52 -4.46
CA ASN A 221 1.02 -10.97 -4.23
C ASN A 221 2.36 -11.67 -3.87
N ASN A 222 3.34 -10.94 -3.32
CA ASN A 222 4.64 -11.51 -2.99
C ASN A 222 4.64 -12.10 -1.59
N LYS A 223 5.48 -13.12 -1.37
CA LYS A 223 5.71 -13.72 -0.04
C LYS A 223 7.11 -13.38 0.45
N PHE A 224 7.22 -12.33 1.24
CA PHE A 224 8.48 -11.89 1.82
C PHE A 224 8.87 -12.74 3.04
N PRO A 225 10.14 -13.18 3.13
CA PRO A 225 10.66 -13.86 4.31
C PRO A 225 10.85 -12.84 5.45
N ARG A 226 11.57 -13.22 6.50
CA ARG A 226 11.96 -12.25 7.53
C ARG A 226 12.91 -11.22 6.91
N LEU A 227 12.48 -9.97 6.86
CA LEU A 227 13.27 -8.86 6.33
C LEU A 227 14.11 -8.25 7.45
N HIS A 228 15.39 -7.99 7.20
CA HIS A 228 16.26 -7.29 8.16
C HIS A 228 16.27 -5.77 7.95
N THR A 229 15.96 -5.35 6.73
CA THR A 229 15.93 -3.95 6.26
C THR A 229 14.84 -3.82 5.20
N SER A 230 14.47 -2.58 4.82
CA SER A 230 13.60 -2.37 3.67
C SER A 230 14.20 -3.02 2.41
N PRO A 231 13.43 -3.85 1.66
CA PRO A 231 13.88 -4.46 0.40
C PRO A 231 14.09 -3.44 -0.72
N TRP A 232 13.50 -2.25 -0.59
CA TRP A 232 13.56 -1.16 -1.55
C TRP A 232 13.97 0.16 -0.88
N ARG A 233 14.54 1.06 -1.67
CA ARG A 233 14.59 2.50 -1.42
C ARG A 233 14.23 3.22 -2.70
N LEU A 234 12.95 3.58 -2.83
CA LEU A 234 12.42 4.07 -4.11
C LEU A 234 11.88 5.48 -3.97
N ARG A 235 12.29 6.36 -4.88
CA ARG A 235 11.62 7.62 -5.15
C ARG A 235 10.62 7.39 -6.29
N VAL A 236 9.35 7.65 -6.03
CA VAL A 236 8.25 7.35 -6.94
C VAL A 236 7.51 8.65 -7.30
N GLU A 237 7.62 9.03 -8.57
CA GLU A 237 7.02 10.27 -9.08
C GLU A 237 5.50 10.18 -9.23
N GLY A 238 4.93 8.98 -9.27
CA GLY A 238 3.52 8.69 -9.48
C GLY A 238 2.93 7.92 -8.30
N GLN A 239 2.49 6.69 -8.57
CA GLN A 239 1.75 5.85 -7.65
C GLN A 239 2.53 4.62 -7.20
N VAL A 240 2.34 4.26 -5.94
CA VAL A 240 2.80 3.00 -5.35
C VAL A 240 1.58 2.16 -4.96
N MET A 241 1.51 0.94 -5.45
CA MET A 241 0.56 -0.07 -4.99
C MET A 241 1.33 -1.21 -4.32
N VAL A 242 1.05 -1.46 -3.05
CA VAL A 242 1.51 -2.63 -2.30
C VAL A 242 0.27 -3.43 -1.93
N GLN A 243 -0.02 -4.51 -2.65
CA GLN A 243 -1.28 -5.24 -2.50
C GLN A 243 -1.10 -6.75 -2.38
N GLY A 244 -1.87 -7.38 -1.48
CA GLY A 244 -1.93 -8.84 -1.38
C GLY A 244 -0.61 -9.51 -0.95
N ASN A 245 0.35 -8.75 -0.43
CA ASN A 245 1.65 -9.30 -0.03
C ASN A 245 1.58 -9.92 1.36
N THR A 246 2.38 -10.95 1.59
CA THR A 246 2.63 -11.50 2.92
C THR A 246 4.01 -11.07 3.41
N PHE A 247 4.08 -10.37 4.53
CA PHE A 247 5.31 -9.99 5.21
C PHE A 247 5.47 -10.82 6.49
N LEU A 248 6.43 -11.75 6.50
CA LEU A 248 6.69 -12.55 7.70
C LEU A 248 7.23 -11.70 8.87
N LEU A 249 8.09 -10.73 8.54
CA LEU A 249 8.52 -9.68 9.45
C LEU A 249 8.85 -8.44 8.61
N LEU A 250 8.16 -7.34 8.90
CA LEU A 250 8.48 -6.02 8.37
C LEU A 250 9.31 -5.28 9.44
N PRO A 251 10.60 -5.03 9.21
CA PRO A 251 11.51 -4.51 10.22
C PRO A 251 11.25 -3.03 10.47
N SER A 252 12.07 -2.46 11.36
CA SER A 252 12.13 -1.01 11.48
C SER A 252 12.47 -0.38 10.15
N HIS A 253 11.70 0.66 9.80
CA HIS A 253 11.79 1.34 8.51
C HIS A 253 11.64 0.39 7.31
N GLY A 254 10.82 -0.65 7.44
CA GLY A 254 10.66 -1.69 6.41
C GLY A 254 10.05 -1.22 5.09
N MET A 255 9.46 0.00 5.06
CA MET A 255 8.90 0.63 3.86
C MET A 255 9.60 1.96 3.59
N ASP A 256 10.65 1.95 2.76
CA ASP A 256 11.41 3.16 2.39
C ASP A 256 10.99 3.65 1.00
N PHE A 257 10.07 4.62 0.99
CA PHE A 257 9.51 5.23 -0.22
C PHE A 257 9.45 6.75 -0.09
N ARG A 258 9.83 7.46 -1.16
CA ARG A 258 9.55 8.89 -1.31
C ARG A 258 8.54 9.09 -2.44
N ILE A 259 7.38 9.66 -2.16
CA ILE A 259 6.20 9.50 -3.02
C ILE A 259 5.55 10.84 -3.32
N ARG A 260 5.32 11.12 -4.60
CA ARG A 260 4.77 12.41 -5.02
C ARG A 260 3.24 12.47 -5.13
N HIS A 261 2.56 11.37 -5.46
CA HIS A 261 1.10 11.40 -5.66
C HIS A 261 0.33 10.46 -4.74
N ARG A 262 0.60 9.15 -4.77
CA ARG A 262 -0.25 8.21 -4.02
C ARG A 262 0.50 6.95 -3.61
N ILE A 263 0.22 6.47 -2.41
CA ILE A 263 0.55 5.11 -1.97
C ILE A 263 -0.68 4.40 -1.44
N ARG A 264 -0.84 3.15 -1.86
CA ARG A 264 -1.91 2.27 -1.42
C ARG A 264 -1.29 0.99 -0.84
N LEU A 265 -1.62 0.70 0.41
CA LEU A 265 -1.32 -0.56 1.07
C LEU A 265 -2.65 -1.30 1.23
N VAL A 266 -2.89 -2.33 0.42
CA VAL A 266 -4.21 -2.98 0.32
C VAL A 266 -4.10 -4.48 0.56
N ASP A 267 -4.94 -5.05 1.43
CA ASP A 267 -5.05 -6.50 1.65
C ASP A 267 -3.71 -7.21 1.94
N ASN A 268 -2.76 -6.54 2.59
CA ASN A 268 -1.49 -7.16 2.95
C ASN A 268 -1.62 -7.94 4.27
N ASP A 269 -0.96 -9.09 4.36
CA ASP A 269 -0.84 -9.91 5.57
C ASP A 269 0.53 -9.65 6.22
N ILE A 270 0.54 -8.89 7.31
CA ILE A 270 1.73 -8.51 8.07
C ILE A 270 1.79 -9.33 9.35
N ARG A 271 2.65 -10.34 9.38
CA ARG A 271 2.79 -11.28 10.51
C ARG A 271 3.49 -10.67 11.72
N HIS A 272 4.42 -9.76 11.48
CA HIS A 272 5.13 -9.03 12.52
C HIS A 272 5.52 -7.65 12.00
N LEU A 273 4.99 -6.61 12.62
CA LEU A 273 5.24 -5.21 12.28
C LEU A 273 6.21 -4.59 13.30
N GLY A 274 7.44 -4.31 12.85
CA GLY A 274 8.50 -3.68 13.62
C GLY A 274 8.25 -2.18 13.88
N PRO A 275 9.10 -1.55 14.70
CA PRO A 275 8.93 -0.17 15.13
C PRO A 275 9.20 0.78 13.97
N GLU A 276 8.40 1.84 13.79
CA GLU A 276 8.60 2.83 12.73
C GLU A 276 8.60 2.23 11.30
N ALA A 277 7.92 1.10 11.10
CA ALA A 277 7.92 0.37 9.83
C ALA A 277 7.44 1.22 8.63
N PHE A 278 6.52 2.15 8.87
CA PHE A 278 5.95 3.04 7.86
C PHE A 278 6.54 4.46 7.86
N LEU A 279 7.47 4.78 8.78
CA LEU A 279 7.95 6.15 8.99
C LEU A 279 8.73 6.70 7.79
N LEU A 280 9.39 5.83 7.03
CA LEU A 280 10.13 6.20 5.81
C LEU A 280 9.27 6.18 4.54
N ILE A 281 7.94 6.12 4.68
CA ILE A 281 7.03 6.54 3.62
C ILE A 281 6.93 8.06 3.72
N VAL A 282 7.67 8.77 2.87
CA VAL A 282 7.79 10.22 2.89
C VAL A 282 7.02 10.82 1.71
N PRO A 283 6.03 11.70 1.96
CA PRO A 283 5.39 12.45 0.88
C PRO A 283 6.32 13.54 0.35
N GLU A 284 6.47 13.62 -0.98
CA GLU A 284 7.19 14.71 -1.65
C GLU A 284 6.23 15.71 -2.34
N GLY A 285 4.97 15.35 -2.51
CA GLY A 285 3.91 16.24 -2.99
C GLY A 285 3.04 16.76 -1.86
N GLU A 286 2.54 17.98 -2.01
CA GLU A 286 1.64 18.62 -1.02
C GLU A 286 0.32 17.85 -0.85
N ASN A 287 -0.14 17.16 -1.90
CA ASN A 287 -1.38 16.39 -1.91
C ASN A 287 -1.13 14.87 -2.04
N THR A 288 -0.03 14.36 -1.48
CA THR A 288 0.24 12.92 -1.51
C THR A 288 -0.77 12.15 -0.67
N ILE A 289 -1.49 11.22 -1.29
CA ILE A 289 -2.50 10.39 -0.63
C ILE A 289 -1.89 9.09 -0.12
N LEU A 290 -2.14 8.74 1.13
CA LEU A 290 -1.85 7.44 1.72
C LEU A 290 -3.16 6.71 2.01
N LEU A 291 -3.37 5.55 1.37
CA LEU A 291 -4.51 4.67 1.64
C LEU A 291 -4.01 3.36 2.25
N MET A 292 -4.54 2.99 3.40
CA MET A 292 -4.38 1.68 4.00
C MET A 292 -5.76 1.02 4.12
N ASP A 293 -6.01 -0.04 3.36
CA ASP A 293 -7.31 -0.73 3.35
C ASP A 293 -7.17 -2.25 3.46
N GLY A 294 -8.01 -2.90 4.27
CA GLY A 294 -8.09 -4.37 4.34
C GLY A 294 -6.86 -5.11 4.88
N ASN A 295 -5.80 -4.40 5.31
CA ASN A 295 -4.56 -5.03 5.79
C ASN A 295 -4.80 -5.83 7.08
N LEU A 296 -4.20 -7.01 7.17
CA LEU A 296 -4.21 -7.87 8.35
C LEU A 296 -2.87 -7.76 9.09
N ILE A 297 -2.90 -7.32 10.35
CA ILE A 297 -1.71 -7.12 11.17
C ILE A 297 -1.77 -8.07 12.38
N HIS A 298 -0.81 -9.00 12.45
CA HIS A 298 -0.82 -10.02 13.49
C HIS A 298 -0.17 -9.59 14.80
N ARG A 299 1.01 -8.98 14.72
CA ARG A 299 1.80 -8.52 15.87
C ARG A 299 2.37 -7.16 15.55
N MET A 300 2.40 -6.29 16.55
CA MET A 300 2.87 -4.92 16.44
C MET A 300 3.84 -4.63 17.57
N GLU A 301 4.94 -3.97 17.23
CA GLU A 301 5.86 -3.39 18.21
C GLU A 301 5.47 -1.92 18.53
N PRO A 302 6.02 -1.32 19.59
CA PRO A 302 5.82 0.10 19.86
C PRO A 302 6.23 0.96 18.66
N ARG A 303 5.52 2.08 18.44
CA ARG A 303 5.77 3.03 17.34
C ARG A 303 5.66 2.43 15.92
N SER A 304 5.12 1.22 15.77
CA SER A 304 5.03 0.52 14.49
C SER A 304 4.02 1.11 13.51
N LEU A 305 2.97 1.77 14.01
CA LEU A 305 1.93 2.42 13.22
C LEU A 305 2.20 3.91 12.97
N CYS A 306 3.30 4.45 13.49
CA CYS A 306 3.69 5.83 13.25
C CYS A 306 3.92 6.09 11.76
N LEU A 307 3.32 7.17 11.27
CA LEU A 307 3.48 7.67 9.92
C LEU A 307 4.40 8.89 9.93
N ASN A 308 4.88 9.27 8.75
CA ASN A 308 5.67 10.49 8.63
C ASN A 308 4.81 11.73 8.87
N ASP A 309 5.28 12.65 9.71
CA ASP A 309 4.57 13.89 10.07
C ASP A 309 4.39 14.85 8.88
N ALA A 310 5.10 14.64 7.76
CA ALA A 310 4.92 15.40 6.54
C ALA A 310 3.60 15.08 5.80
N PHE A 311 2.88 14.02 6.17
CA PHE A 311 1.56 13.75 5.63
C PHE A 311 0.53 14.74 6.18
N ILE A 312 -0.24 15.36 5.29
CA ILE A 312 -1.43 16.12 5.70
C ILE A 312 -2.52 15.11 6.14
N PRO A 313 -3.08 15.25 7.36
CA PRO A 313 -4.02 14.27 7.93
C PRO A 313 -5.21 13.91 7.03
N HIS A 314 -5.81 14.90 6.35
CA HIS A 314 -6.95 14.69 5.44
C HIS A 314 -6.63 13.81 4.22
N TYR A 315 -5.36 13.61 3.87
CA TYR A 315 -4.93 12.74 2.77
C TYR A 315 -4.45 11.36 3.23
N VAL A 316 -4.49 11.09 4.54
CA VAL A 316 -4.29 9.77 5.11
C VAL A 316 -5.65 9.12 5.29
N ILE A 317 -5.85 7.95 4.69
CA ILE A 317 -7.11 7.21 4.70
C ILE A 317 -6.82 5.80 5.21
N ILE A 318 -7.31 5.47 6.40
CA ILE A 318 -7.17 4.13 7.01
C ILE A 318 -8.55 3.50 7.11
N LYS A 319 -8.74 2.31 6.51
CA LYS A 319 -10.01 1.59 6.43
C LYS A 319 -9.80 0.10 6.65
N HIS A 320 -10.75 -0.55 7.33
CA HIS A 320 -10.82 -2.01 7.51
C HIS A 320 -9.50 -2.70 7.89
N VAL A 321 -8.63 -2.02 8.67
CA VAL A 321 -7.37 -2.65 9.11
C VAL A 321 -7.68 -3.60 10.25
N LYS A 322 -7.38 -4.87 10.03
CA LYS A 322 -7.69 -5.96 10.94
C LYS A 322 -6.48 -6.27 11.81
N PHE A 323 -6.64 -6.16 13.12
CA PHE A 323 -5.63 -6.56 14.08
C PHE A 323 -5.94 -7.98 14.57
N GLN A 324 -4.99 -8.91 14.47
CA GLN A 324 -5.09 -10.27 15.03
C GLN A 324 -4.93 -10.28 16.56
N HIS A 325 -5.56 -9.33 17.23
CA HIS A 325 -5.59 -9.19 18.68
C HIS A 325 -7.03 -9.35 19.14
N LYS A 326 -7.21 -10.09 20.23
CA LYS A 326 -8.51 -10.22 20.88
C LYS A 326 -8.98 -8.83 21.34
N CYS A 327 -10.19 -8.44 20.95
CA CYS A 327 -10.84 -7.26 21.48
C CYS A 327 -10.90 -7.34 23.01
N SER A 328 -10.32 -6.35 23.67
CA SER A 328 -10.32 -6.21 25.12
C SER A 328 -10.23 -4.73 25.45
N CYS A 329 -10.59 -4.33 26.68
CA CYS A 329 -10.47 -2.94 27.09
C CYS A 329 -9.00 -2.45 27.14
N ASN A 330 -8.02 -3.37 27.03
CA ASN A 330 -6.60 -3.06 26.91
C ASN A 330 -6.12 -2.83 25.47
N ILE A 331 -6.96 -3.04 24.45
CA ILE A 331 -6.57 -2.84 23.05
C ILE A 331 -6.14 -1.39 22.77
N THR A 332 -6.73 -0.46 23.50
CA THR A 332 -6.38 0.97 23.51
C THR A 332 -4.93 1.20 23.91
N LYS A 333 -4.43 0.48 24.92
CA LYS A 333 -3.02 0.55 25.35
C LYS A 333 -2.09 -0.03 24.29
N THR A 334 -2.46 -1.13 23.64
CA THR A 334 -1.64 -1.73 22.57
C THR A 334 -1.54 -0.79 21.37
N LEU A 335 -2.65 -0.21 20.93
CA LEU A 335 -2.65 0.77 19.84
C LEU A 335 -1.96 2.08 20.22
N SER A 336 -2.15 2.57 21.46
CA SER A 336 -1.48 3.78 21.92
C SER A 336 0.04 3.60 21.93
N GLN A 337 0.54 2.43 22.33
CA GLN A 337 1.96 2.10 22.24
C GLN A 337 2.44 2.02 20.79
N ALA A 338 1.64 1.42 19.90
CA ALA A 338 1.98 1.31 18.47
C ALA A 338 1.97 2.67 17.74
N LEU A 339 1.22 3.65 18.25
CA LEU A 339 1.13 5.03 17.74
C LEU A 339 1.99 6.04 18.53
N ASP A 340 2.72 5.61 19.55
CA ASP A 340 3.53 6.47 20.45
C ASP A 340 2.74 7.52 21.25
N ILE A 341 1.51 7.19 21.64
CA ILE A 341 0.64 8.06 22.44
C ILE A 341 0.85 7.74 23.93
N LYS A 342 1.55 8.63 24.65
CA LYS A 342 1.89 8.46 26.07
C LYS A 342 0.68 8.47 27.01
N ASN A 343 -0.27 9.38 26.79
CA ASN A 343 -1.49 9.52 27.58
C ASN A 343 -2.70 9.46 26.67
N LEU A 344 -3.32 8.28 26.56
CA LEU A 344 -4.51 8.09 25.75
C LEU A 344 -5.73 8.65 26.50
N THR A 345 -6.16 9.83 26.11
CA THR A 345 -7.45 10.44 26.47
C THR A 345 -8.35 10.46 25.23
N LEU A 346 -9.67 10.55 25.40
CA LEU A 346 -10.57 10.70 24.25
C LEU A 346 -10.21 11.95 23.44
N GLU A 347 -9.84 13.03 24.12
CA GLU A 347 -9.39 14.29 23.51
C GLU A 347 -8.12 14.12 22.66
N THR A 348 -7.13 13.34 23.10
CA THR A 348 -5.89 13.11 22.34
C THR A 348 -6.08 12.20 21.13
N ILE A 349 -7.11 11.33 21.15
CA ILE A 349 -7.51 10.57 19.95
C ILE A 349 -8.13 11.51 18.93
N HIS A 350 -9.02 12.40 19.36
CA HIS A 350 -9.70 13.34 18.47
C HIS A 350 -8.83 14.53 18.04
N SER A 351 -7.74 14.83 18.75
CA SER A 351 -6.84 15.93 18.38
C SER A 351 -5.99 15.62 17.15
N ASN A 352 -5.88 14.35 16.75
CA ASN A 352 -5.14 13.93 15.56
C ASN A 352 -6.03 13.02 14.71
N GLU A 353 -6.45 13.53 13.56
CA GLU A 353 -7.34 12.82 12.64
C GLU A 353 -6.77 11.47 12.17
N VAL A 354 -5.45 11.34 12.02
CA VAL A 354 -4.80 10.07 11.68
C VAL A 354 -4.98 9.05 12.80
N HIS A 355 -4.80 9.48 14.06
CA HIS A 355 -5.02 8.62 15.22
C HIS A 355 -6.49 8.21 15.30
N GLU A 356 -7.42 9.16 15.16
CA GLU A 356 -8.86 8.85 15.15
C GLU A 356 -9.19 7.77 14.12
N GLN A 357 -8.65 7.87 12.90
CA GLN A 357 -8.90 6.87 11.86
C GLN A 357 -8.44 5.47 12.24
N TRP A 358 -7.26 5.32 12.87
CA TRP A 358 -6.80 4.02 13.37
C TRP A 358 -7.78 3.38 14.37
N PHE A 359 -8.35 4.18 15.28
CA PHE A 359 -9.30 3.68 16.28
C PHE A 359 -10.68 3.41 15.68
N LYS A 360 -11.20 4.36 14.88
CA LYS A 360 -12.56 4.33 14.33
C LYS A 360 -12.72 3.22 13.29
N ASN A 361 -11.74 3.09 12.40
CA ASN A 361 -11.79 2.21 11.25
C ASN A 361 -10.95 0.94 11.42
N GLY A 362 -10.23 0.81 12.53
CA GLY A 362 -9.54 -0.41 12.93
C GLY A 362 -10.51 -1.46 13.48
N GLU A 363 -10.22 -2.72 13.22
CA GLU A 363 -11.01 -3.87 13.65
C GLU A 363 -10.18 -4.84 14.48
N CYS A 364 -10.80 -5.46 15.49
CA CYS A 364 -10.15 -6.46 16.34
C CYS A 364 -10.93 -7.78 16.35
N MET A 365 -10.29 -8.86 16.77
CA MET A 365 -10.90 -10.19 16.80
C MET A 365 -11.83 -10.36 18.01
N LEU A 366 -13.07 -10.80 17.80
CA LEU A 366 -13.99 -11.08 18.90
C LEU A 366 -13.54 -12.27 19.77
N LYS A 367 -12.95 -13.31 19.16
CA LYS A 367 -12.47 -14.52 19.84
C LYS A 367 -11.08 -14.91 19.33
N PRO A 368 -10.19 -15.45 20.16
CA PRO A 368 -8.78 -15.70 19.83
C PRO A 368 -8.51 -16.75 18.72
N GLN A 369 -9.54 -17.32 18.09
CA GLN A 369 -9.44 -18.23 16.93
C GLN A 369 -10.60 -18.01 15.93
N GLY A 370 -11.35 -16.92 16.06
CA GLY A 370 -12.48 -16.62 15.18
C GLY A 370 -12.07 -15.86 13.92
N ILE A 371 -12.89 -15.97 12.89
CA ILE A 371 -12.81 -15.15 11.66
C ILE A 371 -13.60 -13.83 11.80
N ALA A 372 -14.30 -13.63 12.91
CA ALA A 372 -15.18 -12.49 13.12
C ALA A 372 -14.42 -11.31 13.76
N TYR A 373 -14.50 -10.16 13.09
CA TYR A 373 -13.92 -8.90 13.51
C TYR A 373 -15.04 -7.91 13.88
N ILE A 374 -14.72 -6.97 14.77
CA ILE A 374 -15.58 -5.85 15.14
C ILE A 374 -14.76 -4.57 15.18
N SER A 375 -15.36 -3.44 14.81
CA SER A 375 -14.75 -2.12 14.98
C SER A 375 -14.33 -1.91 16.44
N ILE A 376 -13.11 -1.41 16.63
CA ILE A 376 -12.53 -1.17 17.96
C ILE A 376 -13.38 -0.18 18.74
N VAL A 377 -13.78 0.93 18.12
CA VAL A 377 -14.66 1.93 18.76
C VAL A 377 -16.00 1.31 19.16
N GLN A 378 -16.63 0.53 18.28
CA GLN A 378 -17.91 -0.13 18.61
C GLN A 378 -17.76 -1.09 19.80
N PHE A 379 -16.65 -1.84 19.86
CA PHE A 379 -16.36 -2.72 20.98
C PHE A 379 -16.16 -1.95 22.29
N LEU A 380 -15.39 -0.85 22.26
CA LEU A 380 -15.12 -0.03 23.44
C LEU A 380 -16.40 0.58 24.02
N ILE A 381 -17.28 1.11 23.17
CA ILE A 381 -18.57 1.68 23.59
C ILE A 381 -19.46 0.61 24.22
N LYS A 382 -19.64 -0.52 23.53
CA LYS A 382 -20.56 -1.58 23.99
C LYS A 382 -20.06 -2.35 25.22
N SER A 383 -18.76 -2.61 25.30
CA SER A 383 -18.21 -3.59 26.26
C SER A 383 -17.37 -2.95 27.36
N CYS A 384 -16.75 -1.79 27.14
CA CYS A 384 -15.88 -1.17 28.15
C CYS A 384 -16.57 -0.02 28.86
N LEU A 385 -17.23 0.88 28.13
CA LEU A 385 -17.97 1.99 28.73
C LEU A 385 -19.27 1.53 29.42
N HIS A 386 -19.97 0.55 28.84
CA HIS A 386 -21.22 0.04 29.43
C HIS A 386 -20.98 -0.71 30.76
N LEU A 387 -19.89 -1.48 30.87
CA LEU A 387 -19.49 -2.16 32.11
C LEU A 387 -19.09 -1.15 33.22
N GLN A 388 -18.46 -0.05 32.84
CA GLN A 388 -18.06 1.00 33.79
C GLN A 388 -19.28 1.77 34.32
N ASN A 389 -20.27 2.06 33.47
CA ASN A 389 -21.52 2.66 33.89
C ASN A 389 -22.37 1.72 34.75
N ASN A 390 -22.46 0.43 34.41
CA ASN A 390 -23.24 -0.53 35.19
C ASN A 390 -22.74 -0.65 36.64
N HIS A 391 -21.42 -0.74 36.85
CA HIS A 391 -20.84 -0.71 38.20
C HIS A 391 -21.10 0.60 38.94
N LEU A 392 -21.06 1.74 38.25
CA LEU A 392 -21.35 3.03 38.88
C LEU A 392 -22.83 3.14 39.28
N THR A 393 -23.76 2.63 38.46
CA THR A 393 -25.18 2.50 38.84
C THR A 393 -25.39 1.52 39.98
N GLU A 394 -24.71 0.38 40.02
CA GLU A 394 -24.80 -0.57 41.14
C GLU A 394 -24.33 0.08 42.45
N ILE A 395 -23.22 0.83 42.40
CA ILE A 395 -22.71 1.60 43.56
C ILE A 395 -23.71 2.68 43.98
N LEU A 396 -24.28 3.43 43.03
CA LEU A 396 -25.28 4.46 43.31
C LEU A 396 -26.55 3.88 43.94
N ILE A 397 -27.04 2.73 43.44
CA ILE A 397 -28.18 2.02 44.01
C ILE A 397 -27.85 1.54 45.43
N ALA A 398 -26.68 0.95 45.66
CA ALA A 398 -26.25 0.51 46.98
C ALA A 398 -26.17 1.69 47.98
N MET A 399 -25.60 2.82 47.56
CA MET A 399 -25.55 4.04 48.38
C MET A 399 -26.94 4.59 48.69
N ALA A 400 -27.86 4.60 47.71
CA ALA A 400 -29.23 5.02 47.93
C ALA A 400 -29.94 4.12 48.97
N VAL A 401 -29.76 2.80 48.89
CA VAL A 401 -30.30 1.84 49.88
C VAL A 401 -29.74 2.11 51.28
N ILE A 402 -28.44 2.37 51.41
CA ILE A 402 -27.82 2.70 52.69
C ILE A 402 -28.40 4.01 53.28
N ILE A 403 -28.57 5.04 52.45
CA ILE A 403 -29.16 6.32 52.89
C ILE A 403 -30.61 6.10 53.35
N ILE A 404 -31.40 5.30 52.63
CA ILE A 404 -32.77 4.95 53.03
C ILE A 404 -32.80 4.21 54.37
N LEU A 405 -31.88 3.26 54.58
CA LEU A 405 -31.76 2.52 55.84
C LEU A 405 -31.38 3.46 57.01
N ILE A 406 -30.43 4.38 56.80
CA ILE A 406 -30.06 5.38 57.81
C ILE A 406 -31.27 6.28 58.13
N ALA A 407 -31.97 6.78 57.11
CA ALA A 407 -33.16 7.61 57.30
C ALA A 407 -34.25 6.85 58.08
N LEU A 408 -34.49 5.57 57.77
CA LEU A 408 -35.42 4.72 58.51
C LEU A 408 -34.98 4.53 59.97
N CYS A 409 -33.70 4.28 60.22
CA CYS A 409 -33.16 4.19 61.59
C CYS A 409 -33.33 5.50 62.36
N VAL A 410 -33.11 6.65 61.74
CA VAL A 410 -33.32 7.97 62.35
C VAL A 410 -34.80 8.21 62.63
N ILE A 411 -35.69 7.92 61.68
CA ILE A 411 -37.15 8.07 61.86
C ILE A 411 -37.68 7.14 62.95
N LEU A 412 -37.25 5.88 62.97
CA LEU A 412 -37.63 4.90 63.98
C LEU A 412 -37.07 5.26 65.36
N GLY A 413 -35.80 5.70 65.43
CA GLY A 413 -35.17 6.20 66.64
C GLY A 413 -35.87 7.45 67.20
N TRP A 414 -36.20 8.41 66.33
CA TRP A 414 -36.97 9.61 66.68
C TRP A 414 -38.37 9.23 67.18
N ARG A 415 -39.09 8.34 66.49
CA ARG A 415 -40.41 7.87 66.93
C ARG A 415 -40.34 7.14 68.28
N ARG A 416 -39.27 6.38 68.53
CA ARG A 416 -39.08 5.68 69.80
C ARG A 416 -38.78 6.66 70.95
N MET A 417 -37.91 7.65 70.72
CA MET A 417 -37.64 8.72 71.69
C MET A 417 -38.86 9.60 71.98
N ARG A 418 -39.71 9.88 70.98
CA ARG A 418 -40.93 10.67 71.19
C ARG A 418 -41.98 9.92 72.00
N ARG A 419 -42.06 8.59 71.88
CA ARG A 419 -42.93 7.74 72.71
C ARG A 419 -42.44 7.60 74.15
N THR A 420 -41.13 7.60 74.40
CA THR A 420 -40.60 7.68 75.77
C THR A 420 -40.77 9.08 76.37
N ALA A 421 -40.66 10.15 75.58
CA ALA A 421 -40.96 11.51 76.04
C ALA A 421 -42.45 11.73 76.36
N SER A 422 -43.38 11.12 75.61
CA SER A 422 -44.83 11.23 75.90
C SER A 422 -45.26 10.46 77.15
N ASN A 423 -44.55 9.39 77.52
CA ASN A 423 -44.82 8.63 78.76
C ASN A 423 -44.22 9.28 80.01
N VAL A 424 -43.37 10.30 79.87
CA VAL A 424 -42.88 11.12 80.99
C VAL A 424 -43.76 12.36 81.22
N ALA A 425 -44.53 12.79 80.21
CA ALA A 425 -45.45 13.93 80.31
C ALA A 425 -46.85 13.58 80.86
N SER A 426 -47.16 12.31 81.13
CA SER A 426 -48.49 11.89 81.61
C SER A 426 -48.65 11.86 83.14
N ASN A 427 -47.67 12.34 83.92
CA ASN A 427 -47.74 12.34 85.39
C ASN A 427 -47.75 13.72 86.06
N VAL A 428 -47.85 14.82 85.30
CA VAL A 428 -47.97 16.15 85.89
C VAL A 428 -48.95 16.97 85.05
N ASN A 429 -50.16 17.15 85.57
CA ASN A 429 -51.04 18.33 85.42
C ASN A 429 -52.52 17.94 85.51
N SER A 430 -52.95 17.59 86.73
CA SER A 430 -54.32 17.83 87.17
C SER A 430 -54.31 19.02 88.12
N LEU A 431 -54.54 20.24 87.63
CA LEU A 431 -55.04 21.37 88.43
C LEU A 431 -55.33 22.59 87.54
N ALA A 432 -56.54 23.12 87.69
CA ALA A 432 -57.10 24.38 87.19
C ALA A 432 -57.39 24.44 85.66
N ALA A 433 -58.62 24.37 85.16
CA ALA A 433 -59.78 25.29 85.35
C ALA A 433 -59.40 26.76 85.07
N GLY A 434 -59.99 27.53 84.16
CA GLY A 434 -61.11 27.33 83.24
C GLY A 434 -61.35 28.61 82.40
N TYR A 435 -62.50 28.63 81.72
CA TYR A 435 -63.22 29.76 81.10
C TYR A 435 -62.94 30.17 79.63
N HIS A 436 -63.91 29.75 78.77
CA HIS A 436 -64.71 30.45 77.72
C HIS A 436 -64.05 31.47 76.74
N SER A 437 -64.48 31.67 75.48
CA SER A 437 -65.77 31.43 74.82
C SER A 437 -65.65 31.33 73.28
N TYR A 438 -66.59 30.58 72.68
CA TYR A 438 -67.25 30.70 71.37
C TYR A 438 -66.80 31.77 70.35
N THR A 439 -66.65 31.37 69.08
CA THR A 439 -67.64 31.64 68.00
C THR A 439 -67.19 31.01 66.66
N GLU A 440 -68.04 30.14 66.10
CA GLU A 440 -68.29 30.01 64.65
C GLU A 440 -69.53 30.87 64.33
N PRO A 441 -69.90 31.27 63.08
CA PRO A 441 -69.70 30.50 61.83
C PRO A 441 -69.54 31.28 60.48
N CYS A 442 -69.23 30.50 59.43
CA CYS A 442 -69.83 30.53 58.07
C CYS A 442 -69.42 31.59 57.00
N PRO A 443 -69.73 31.35 55.70
CA PRO A 443 -68.79 31.48 54.57
C PRO A 443 -69.28 32.44 53.46
N SER A 444 -68.46 32.68 52.43
CA SER A 444 -68.87 33.11 51.06
C SER A 444 -67.60 33.22 50.20
N THR A 445 -67.43 32.35 49.20
CA THR A 445 -67.69 32.61 47.77
C THR A 445 -66.89 33.75 47.11
N THR A 446 -66.32 33.37 45.96
CA THR A 446 -66.00 34.14 44.75
C THR A 446 -64.74 35.02 44.69
N ALA A 447 -63.76 34.45 43.98
CA ALA A 447 -63.17 34.96 42.74
C ALA A 447 -62.04 36.02 42.79
N ALA A 448 -61.16 35.88 41.79
CA ALA A 448 -59.99 36.68 41.42
C ALA A 448 -58.78 36.57 42.39
N GLY A 449 -57.57 36.24 41.98
CA GLY A 449 -56.97 36.01 40.66
C GLY A 449 -55.45 36.04 40.90
N GLY A 450 -54.73 34.98 40.52
CA GLY A 450 -53.29 34.86 40.75
C GLY A 450 -52.77 33.55 40.18
N SER A 451 -52.70 33.47 38.86
CA SER A 451 -52.25 32.31 38.11
C SER A 451 -50.75 32.03 38.34
N MET A 452 -50.41 30.84 38.84
CA MET A 452 -49.10 30.24 38.61
C MET A 452 -49.26 29.15 37.56
N LEU A 453 -48.56 29.35 36.45
CA LEU A 453 -48.59 28.59 35.22
C LEU A 453 -48.01 27.18 35.45
N VAL A 454 -48.83 26.14 35.25
CA VAL A 454 -48.35 24.76 35.14
C VAL A 454 -48.13 24.49 33.65
N VAL A 455 -46.87 24.36 33.24
CA VAL A 455 -46.49 23.99 31.87
C VAL A 455 -46.60 22.47 31.73
N HIS A 456 -47.65 22.02 31.04
CA HIS A 456 -47.72 20.68 30.46
C HIS A 456 -46.92 20.65 29.15
N PRO A 457 -45.97 19.72 28.93
CA PRO A 457 -45.42 19.53 27.59
C PRO A 457 -46.41 18.74 26.74
N GLU A 458 -46.89 19.36 25.67
CA GLU A 458 -47.59 18.68 24.57
C GLU A 458 -46.66 17.67 23.89
N PRO A 459 -47.19 16.52 23.41
CA PRO A 459 -46.43 15.62 22.57
C PRO A 459 -46.23 16.28 21.20
N ARG A 460 -45.06 16.84 20.96
CA ARG A 460 -44.65 17.21 19.61
C ARG A 460 -44.52 15.93 18.78
N THR A 461 -45.41 15.80 17.82
CA THR A 461 -45.30 14.91 16.66
C THR A 461 -43.90 15.03 16.05
N TYR A 462 -43.20 13.90 15.98
CA TYR A 462 -42.05 13.71 15.11
C TYR A 462 -42.55 13.85 13.66
N GLN A 463 -42.12 14.91 12.95
CA GLN A 463 -42.13 14.91 11.50
C GLN A 463 -40.78 14.34 11.05
N GLU A 464 -40.81 13.16 10.46
CA GLU A 464 -39.70 12.62 9.68
C GLU A 464 -39.48 13.57 8.49
N THR A 465 -38.34 14.26 8.46
CA THR A 465 -37.85 14.88 7.23
C THR A 465 -37.22 13.78 6.37
N GLU A 466 -38.01 13.23 5.47
CA GLU A 466 -37.53 12.39 4.38
C GLU A 466 -36.65 13.25 3.45
N ILE A 467 -35.34 13.00 3.45
CA ILE A 467 -34.41 13.62 2.52
C ILE A 467 -34.49 12.85 1.21
N HIS A 468 -35.27 13.36 0.25
CA HIS A 468 -35.21 12.90 -1.13
C HIS A 468 -33.98 13.51 -1.80
N VAL A 469 -32.92 12.70 -1.95
CA VAL A 469 -31.79 13.07 -2.81
C VAL A 469 -32.21 12.86 -4.27
N LEU A 470 -32.67 13.92 -4.91
CA LEU A 470 -32.84 13.97 -6.35
C LEU A 470 -31.46 14.15 -6.99
N PHE A 471 -30.99 13.13 -7.71
CA PHE A 471 -29.87 13.28 -8.63
C PHE A 471 -30.37 13.98 -9.89
N ASP A 472 -30.40 15.31 -9.87
CA ASP A 472 -30.45 16.07 -11.11
C ASP A 472 -29.05 16.06 -11.74
N GLN A 473 -28.97 15.31 -12.84
CA GLN A 473 -28.03 15.42 -13.95
C GLN A 473 -26.66 16.04 -13.61
N ALA A 474 -25.67 15.17 -13.41
CA ALA A 474 -24.28 15.57 -13.50
C ALA A 474 -24.01 16.06 -14.94
N GLN A 475 -23.95 17.37 -15.12
CA GLN A 475 -23.50 18.01 -16.35
C GLN A 475 -21.97 17.92 -16.39
N GLU A 476 -21.43 17.42 -17.51
CA GLU A 476 -19.99 17.42 -17.76
C GLU A 476 -19.46 18.85 -17.63
N ILE A 477 -18.36 19.00 -16.88
CA ILE A 477 -17.56 20.21 -16.91
C ILE A 477 -16.84 20.19 -18.26
N ASP A 478 -17.39 20.89 -19.24
CA ASP A 478 -16.66 21.26 -20.45
C ASP A 478 -15.55 22.24 -20.02
N ASP A 479 -14.30 21.81 -20.20
CA ASP A 479 -13.11 22.66 -20.05
C ASP A 479 -13.15 23.74 -21.15
N ASP A 480 -13.81 24.86 -20.85
CA ASP A 480 -13.78 26.06 -21.68
C ASP A 480 -12.37 26.68 -21.56
N TYR A 481 -11.52 26.29 -22.51
CA TYR A 481 -10.21 26.90 -22.71
C TYR A 481 -10.40 28.29 -23.29
N ASP A 482 -10.16 29.31 -22.46
CA ASP A 482 -9.99 30.70 -22.85
C ASP A 482 -8.82 30.82 -23.85
N VAL A 483 -9.16 30.82 -25.14
CA VAL A 483 -8.23 31.11 -26.24
C VAL A 483 -8.21 32.63 -26.44
N ASN A 484 -7.12 33.25 -25.97
CA ASN A 484 -6.79 34.62 -26.35
C ASN A 484 -6.78 34.76 -27.88
N LYS A 485 -7.63 35.68 -28.35
CA LYS A 485 -7.68 36.22 -29.71
C LYS A 485 -6.50 37.17 -29.96
N ASP A 486 -6.27 37.39 -31.25
CA ASP A 486 -5.28 38.22 -31.94
C ASP A 486 -3.99 37.43 -32.27
N ASP A 487 -3.64 37.16 -33.53
CA ASP A 487 -3.69 38.08 -34.67
C ASP A 487 -3.76 37.36 -36.04
N ARG A 488 -4.13 38.15 -37.05
CA ARG A 488 -4.52 37.81 -38.42
C ARG A 488 -3.46 37.08 -39.26
N SER A 489 -3.94 36.17 -40.11
CA SER A 489 -3.77 36.15 -41.59
C SER A 489 -3.38 34.80 -42.22
N ASN A 490 -3.98 34.59 -43.40
CA ASN A 490 -3.69 33.63 -44.46
C ASN A 490 -4.22 32.20 -44.30
N GLY A 491 -5.32 31.98 -45.03
CA GLY A 491 -5.95 30.69 -45.23
C GLY A 491 -5.06 29.69 -45.95
N ARG A 492 -5.07 28.47 -45.42
CA ARG A 492 -4.96 27.22 -46.17
C ARG A 492 -5.71 26.16 -45.37
N ILE A 493 -6.74 25.59 -45.98
CA ILE A 493 -7.47 24.43 -45.47
C ILE A 493 -6.48 23.26 -45.49
N HIS A 494 -6.02 22.84 -44.31
CA HIS A 494 -5.38 21.54 -44.13
C HIS A 494 -6.39 20.64 -43.41
N ASP A 495 -6.84 19.60 -44.12
CA ASP A 495 -7.53 18.45 -43.53
C ASP A 495 -6.63 17.78 -42.49
N ILE A 496 -6.82 18.15 -41.23
CA ILE A 496 -6.24 17.43 -40.10
C ILE A 496 -7.18 16.26 -39.81
N LYS A 497 -6.89 15.11 -40.43
CA LYS A 497 -7.35 13.81 -39.90
C LYS A 497 -6.77 13.66 -38.49
N ARG A 498 -7.61 13.93 -37.48
CA ARG A 498 -7.34 13.56 -36.08
C ARG A 498 -7.27 12.03 -36.00
N THR A 499 -6.07 11.48 -36.03
CA THR A 499 -5.81 10.14 -35.52
C THR A 499 -5.83 10.23 -33.99
N PRO A 500 -6.77 9.57 -33.28
CA PRO A 500 -6.70 9.51 -31.83
C PRO A 500 -5.45 8.71 -31.44
N SER A 501 -4.47 9.39 -30.83
CA SER A 501 -3.38 8.73 -30.13
C SER A 501 -3.89 8.29 -28.76
N PRO A 502 -3.98 6.99 -28.47
CA PRO A 502 -4.32 6.55 -27.12
C PRO A 502 -3.06 6.68 -26.27
N LYS A 503 -2.88 7.82 -25.60
CA LYS A 503 -2.00 7.93 -24.42
C LYS A 503 -2.76 7.44 -23.19
N THR A 504 -3.19 6.19 -23.19
CA THR A 504 -3.54 5.48 -21.97
C THR A 504 -2.25 5.26 -21.19
N ARG A 505 -2.05 6.04 -20.11
CA ARG A 505 -1.07 5.70 -19.07
C ARG A 505 -1.42 4.29 -18.59
N GLN A 506 -0.51 3.33 -18.73
CA GLN A 506 -0.62 2.05 -18.04
C GLN A 506 -0.44 2.32 -16.54
N SER A 507 -1.54 2.61 -15.84
CA SER A 507 -1.58 2.52 -14.38
C SER A 507 -1.46 1.05 -13.98
N CYS A 508 -1.03 0.76 -12.74
CA CYS A 508 -1.11 -0.59 -12.18
C CYS A 508 -2.49 -1.19 -12.52
N PRO A 509 -2.57 -2.45 -13.00
CA PRO A 509 -3.84 -3.08 -13.30
C PRO A 509 -4.70 -3.01 -12.03
N VAL A 510 -5.78 -2.23 -12.09
CA VAL A 510 -6.78 -2.18 -11.03
C VAL A 510 -7.57 -3.46 -11.19
N LEU A 511 -7.23 -4.48 -10.41
CA LEU A 511 -8.15 -5.57 -10.15
C LEU A 511 -9.23 -4.97 -9.24
N LEU A 512 -10.33 -4.52 -9.85
CA LEU A 512 -11.57 -4.18 -9.18
C LEU A 512 -12.24 -5.45 -8.65
#